data_AF-A0A427A6P4-F1
#
_entry.id   AF-A0A427A6P4-F1
#
_cell.length_a   1.000
_cell.length_b   1.000
_cell.length_c   1.000
_cell.angle_alpha   90.00
_cell.angle_beta   90.00
_cell.angle_gamma   90.00
#
_symmetry.space_group_name_H-M   'P 1'
#
loop_
_entity.id
_entity.type
_entity.pdbx_description
1 polymer ?
#
loop_
_entity_poly.entity_id
_entity_poly.type
_entity_poly.pdbx_seq_one_letter_code
_entity_poly.pdbx_strand_id
1 'polypeptide(L)'
;MDVASNRKAVVIHVPYRLRKAFRKIHVRLVRELEKKFSGKDVVLIATRRILRPPKKGSAVVRPRSRTLTAVHDAILEDVVYPAEIVGKRVRYRLDGSKLMKIFLDPKERNNTEYKLETFTGVYRKLCGKDVVFDYPVTESA
;
A
#
# COMPACT_ATOMS: atom_id res chain seq x y z
N MET A 1 6.70 -7.27 -10.91
CA MET A 1 7.47 -7.38 -9.65
C MET A 1 7.35 -8.80 -9.15
N ASP A 2 8.47 -9.48 -8.89
CA ASP A 2 8.41 -10.81 -8.26
C ASP A 2 7.98 -10.67 -6.79
N VAL A 3 6.97 -11.43 -6.39
CA VAL A 3 6.46 -11.48 -5.02
C VAL A 3 6.95 -12.78 -4.39
N ALA A 4 7.04 -12.83 -3.07
CA ALA A 4 7.21 -14.09 -2.36
C ALA A 4 6.10 -15.09 -2.79
N SER A 5 6.41 -16.38 -2.83
CA SER A 5 5.49 -17.44 -3.32
C SER A 5 5.40 -17.61 -4.85
N ASN A 6 6.47 -17.33 -5.59
CA ASN A 6 6.61 -17.60 -7.04
C ASN A 6 5.55 -16.93 -7.95
N ARG A 7 4.78 -15.98 -7.40
CA ARG A 7 3.78 -15.17 -8.10
C ARG A 7 4.39 -13.85 -8.55
N LYS A 8 3.94 -13.34 -9.71
CA LYS A 8 4.36 -12.04 -10.24
C LYS A 8 3.23 -11.03 -10.06
N ALA A 9 3.53 -9.87 -9.51
CA ALA A 9 2.59 -8.76 -9.42
C ALA A 9 2.85 -7.71 -10.51
N VAL A 10 1.79 -7.17 -11.10
CA VAL A 10 1.83 -6.04 -12.03
C VAL A 10 1.48 -4.78 -11.25
N VAL A 11 2.42 -3.84 -11.17
CA VAL A 11 2.20 -2.54 -10.53
C VAL A 11 1.99 -1.50 -11.61
N ILE A 12 0.83 -0.86 -11.60
CA ILE A 12 0.48 0.18 -12.56
C ILE A 12 0.57 1.54 -11.86
N HIS A 13 1.44 2.38 -12.40
CA HIS A 13 1.64 3.74 -11.93
C HIS A 13 0.61 4.70 -12.55
N VAL A 14 -0.26 5.25 -11.70
CA VAL A 14 -1.29 6.21 -12.09
C VAL A 14 -0.85 7.63 -11.74
N PRO A 15 -0.95 8.62 -12.64
CA PRO A 15 -0.69 10.00 -12.28
C PRO A 15 -1.58 10.46 -11.11
N TYR A 16 -1.01 11.15 -10.12
CA TYR A 16 -1.74 11.54 -8.88
C TYR A 16 -3.06 12.28 -9.17
N ARG A 17 -3.11 13.09 -10.24
CA ARG A 17 -4.32 13.81 -10.69
C ARG A 17 -5.49 12.87 -11.02
N LEU A 18 -5.22 11.68 -11.54
CA LEU A 18 -6.23 10.71 -11.98
C LEU A 18 -6.62 9.70 -10.87
N ARG A 19 -5.99 9.76 -9.70
CA ARG A 19 -6.20 8.79 -8.60
C ARG A 19 -7.68 8.60 -8.25
N LYS A 20 -8.45 9.70 -8.21
CA LYS A 20 -9.88 9.65 -7.85
C LYS A 20 -10.72 8.90 -8.90
N ALA A 21 -10.43 9.14 -10.19
CA ALA A 21 -11.11 8.44 -11.29
C ALA A 21 -10.80 6.94 -11.26
N PHE A 22 -9.52 6.58 -11.10
CA PHE A 22 -9.10 5.18 -11.02
C PHE A 22 -9.63 4.45 -9.78
N ARG A 23 -9.76 5.14 -8.63
CA ARG A 23 -10.44 4.58 -7.46
C ARG A 23 -11.88 4.20 -7.77
N LYS A 24 -12.65 5.07 -8.45
CA LYS A 24 -14.05 4.81 -8.80
C LYS A 24 -14.23 3.54 -9.66
N ILE A 25 -13.29 3.26 -10.55
CA ILE A 25 -13.36 2.11 -11.47
C ILE A 25 -12.50 0.90 -11.02
N HIS A 26 -11.86 0.99 -9.85
CA HIS A 26 -10.78 0.08 -9.45
C HIS A 26 -11.18 -1.39 -9.49
N VAL A 27 -12.29 -1.75 -8.84
CA VAL A 27 -12.73 -3.14 -8.71
C VAL A 27 -12.95 -3.78 -10.09
N ARG A 28 -13.57 -3.03 -11.01
CA ARG A 28 -13.81 -3.49 -12.39
C ARG A 28 -12.50 -3.59 -13.17
N LEU A 29 -11.67 -2.56 -13.10
CA LEU A 29 -10.41 -2.48 -13.83
C LEU A 29 -9.44 -3.58 -13.40
N VAL A 30 -9.23 -3.77 -12.09
CA VAL A 30 -8.36 -4.82 -11.56
C VAL A 30 -8.86 -6.19 -11.97
N ARG A 31 -10.17 -6.46 -11.87
CA ARG A 31 -10.76 -7.74 -12.29
C ARG A 31 -10.55 -8.03 -13.78
N GLU A 32 -10.72 -7.04 -14.65
CA GLU A 32 -10.50 -7.19 -16.10
C GLU A 32 -9.02 -7.39 -16.43
N LEU A 33 -8.12 -6.68 -15.74
CA LEU A 33 -6.68 -6.82 -15.94
C LEU A 33 -6.18 -8.18 -15.42
N GLU A 34 -6.65 -8.65 -14.27
CA GLU A 34 -6.26 -9.95 -13.71
C GLU A 34 -6.70 -11.11 -14.60
N LYS A 35 -7.88 -11.01 -15.22
CA LYS A 35 -8.30 -11.96 -16.26
C LYS A 35 -7.33 -11.99 -17.45
N LYS A 36 -6.86 -10.82 -17.90
CA LYS A 36 -5.92 -10.72 -19.04
C LYS A 36 -4.50 -11.14 -18.68
N PHE A 37 -4.07 -10.87 -17.45
CA PHE A 37 -2.70 -11.12 -16.98
C PHE A 37 -2.53 -12.45 -16.23
N SER A 38 -3.52 -13.36 -16.33
CA SER A 38 -3.56 -14.76 -15.87
C SER A 38 -2.46 -15.16 -14.88
N GLY A 39 -2.82 -15.20 -13.59
CA GLY A 39 -1.92 -15.59 -12.51
C GLY A 39 -1.03 -14.47 -11.98
N LYS A 40 -1.24 -13.23 -12.43
CA LYS A 40 -0.58 -12.04 -11.89
C LYS A 40 -1.56 -11.14 -11.15
N ASP A 41 -1.21 -10.80 -9.93
CA ASP A 41 -1.98 -9.84 -9.13
C ASP A 41 -1.71 -8.41 -9.63
N VAL A 42 -2.76 -7.62 -9.80
CA VAL A 42 -2.64 -6.24 -10.31
C VAL A 42 -2.87 -5.24 -9.18
N VAL A 43 -1.93 -4.31 -9.01
CA VAL A 43 -2.00 -3.24 -7.99
C VAL A 43 -1.84 -1.88 -8.65
N LEU A 44 -2.75 -0.95 -8.32
CA LEU A 44 -2.76 0.42 -8.84
C LEU A 44 -2.19 1.38 -7.81
N ILE A 45 -1.16 2.13 -8.17
CA ILE A 45 -0.48 3.04 -7.24
C ILE A 45 -0.36 4.42 -7.86
N ALA A 46 -0.75 5.46 -7.12
CA ALA A 46 -0.54 6.81 -7.61
C ALA A 46 0.94 7.24 -7.47
N THR A 47 1.49 7.81 -8.54
CA THR A 47 2.85 8.36 -8.56
C THR A 47 2.92 9.61 -7.68
N ARG A 48 3.62 9.53 -6.55
CA ARG A 48 3.82 10.64 -5.61
C ARG A 48 5.29 11.03 -5.59
N ARG A 49 5.57 12.33 -5.55
CA ARG A 49 6.94 12.87 -5.45
C ARG A 49 7.27 13.17 -4.00
N ILE A 50 8.31 12.52 -3.48
CA ILE A 50 8.89 12.84 -2.17
C ILE A 50 9.84 14.03 -2.34
N LEU A 51 9.66 15.06 -1.52
CA LEU A 51 10.58 16.19 -1.43
C LEU A 51 11.51 16.00 -0.23
N ARG A 52 12.80 16.26 -0.43
CA ARG A 52 13.76 16.27 0.67
C ARG A 52 13.42 17.42 1.64
N PRO A 53 13.73 17.27 2.94
CA PRO A 53 13.62 18.37 3.89
C PRO A 53 14.42 19.59 3.38
N PRO A 54 13.89 20.81 3.55
CA PRO A 54 14.61 22.02 3.20
C PRO A 54 15.91 22.13 4.02
N LYS A 55 16.97 22.68 3.41
CA LYS A 55 18.22 22.98 4.12
C LYS A 55 17.99 24.16 5.07
N LYS A 56 18.75 24.22 6.17
CA LYS A 56 18.70 25.34 7.13
C LYS A 56 18.99 26.65 6.37
N GLY A 57 18.07 27.62 6.46
CA GLY A 57 18.17 28.91 5.76
C GLY A 57 17.44 29.01 4.41
N SER A 58 16.82 27.93 3.90
CA SER A 58 16.01 28.04 2.68
C SER A 58 14.60 28.57 2.97
N ALA A 59 14.13 29.52 2.17
CA ALA A 59 12.75 30.05 2.25
C ALA A 59 11.67 29.08 1.75
N VAL A 60 12.06 27.98 1.09
CA VAL A 60 11.12 27.01 0.51
C VAL A 60 10.55 26.10 1.59
N VAL A 61 9.26 26.23 1.86
CA VAL A 61 8.53 25.35 2.79
C VAL A 61 8.09 24.08 2.08
N ARG A 62 8.47 22.92 2.61
CA ARG A 62 8.02 21.62 2.08
C ARG A 62 6.56 21.35 2.47
N PRO A 63 5.66 21.08 1.51
CA PRO A 63 4.30 20.63 1.81
C PRO A 63 4.27 19.30 2.58
N ARG A 64 3.39 19.17 3.58
CA ARG A 64 3.27 17.94 4.39
C ARG A 64 2.95 16.70 3.56
N SER A 65 2.16 16.88 2.49
CA SER A 65 1.79 15.81 1.54
C SER A 65 2.96 15.21 0.75
N ARG A 66 4.11 15.90 0.71
CA ARG A 66 5.33 15.46 0.01
C ARG A 66 6.44 14.99 0.97
N THR A 67 6.09 14.74 2.23
CA THR A 67 6.99 14.14 3.22
C THR A 67 7.10 12.63 2.99
N LEU A 68 8.22 12.02 3.39
CA LEU A 68 8.45 10.58 3.24
C LEU A 68 7.35 9.76 3.92
N THR A 69 6.99 10.11 5.14
CA THR A 69 5.98 9.41 5.94
C THR A 69 4.60 9.52 5.29
N ALA A 70 4.14 10.73 4.96
CA ALA A 70 2.83 10.92 4.33
C ALA A 70 2.72 10.22 2.97
N VAL A 71 3.80 10.21 2.17
CA VAL A 71 3.81 9.50 0.89
C VAL A 71 3.75 7.98 1.10
N HIS A 72 4.47 7.45 2.09
CA HIS A 72 4.44 6.01 2.39
C HIS A 72 3.07 5.57 2.90
N ASP A 73 2.43 6.36 3.77
CA ASP A 73 1.06 6.08 4.23
C ASP A 73 0.06 6.11 3.07
N ALA A 74 0.18 7.08 2.17
CA ALA A 74 -0.71 7.20 1.03
C ALA A 74 -0.45 6.13 -0.05
N ILE A 75 0.78 5.62 -0.19
CA ILE A 75 1.06 4.44 -1.03
C ILE A 75 0.38 3.21 -0.42
N LEU A 76 0.43 3.09 0.91
CA LEU A 76 -0.19 1.96 1.59
C LEU A 76 -1.70 1.93 1.36
N GLU A 77 -2.38 3.06 1.50
CA GLU A 77 -3.81 3.20 1.17
C GLU A 77 -4.17 2.89 -0.28
N ASP A 78 -3.25 3.14 -1.23
CA ASP A 78 -3.49 2.80 -2.63
C ASP A 78 -3.30 1.29 -2.88
N VAL A 79 -2.33 0.67 -2.21
CA VAL A 79 -2.02 -0.76 -2.36
C VAL A 79 -3.18 -1.64 -1.89
N VAL A 80 -3.80 -1.30 -0.76
CA VAL A 80 -4.85 -2.15 -0.18
C VAL A 80 -6.26 -1.85 -0.70
N TYR A 81 -6.44 -0.78 -1.46
CA TYR A 81 -7.76 -0.43 -2.01
C TYR A 81 -8.32 -1.63 -2.82
N PRO A 82 -9.60 -2.03 -2.67
CA PRO A 82 -10.71 -1.33 -2.00
C PRO A 82 -10.71 -1.37 -0.46
N ALA A 83 -9.95 -2.26 0.17
CA ALA A 83 -10.01 -2.45 1.61
C ALA A 83 -9.48 -1.24 2.38
N GLU A 84 -10.21 -0.88 3.44
CA GLU A 84 -9.83 0.19 4.33
C GLU A 84 -8.97 -0.32 5.48
N ILE A 85 -8.04 0.52 5.91
CA ILE A 85 -7.13 0.22 7.02
C ILE A 85 -7.81 0.68 8.31
N VAL A 86 -8.20 -0.27 9.15
CA VAL A 86 -8.83 -0.03 10.44
C VAL A 86 -7.79 0.37 11.49
N GLY A 87 -6.58 -0.19 11.40
CA GLY A 87 -5.55 0.05 12.40
C GLY A 87 -4.14 -0.11 11.87
N LYS A 88 -3.22 0.65 12.45
CA LYS A 88 -1.77 0.53 12.21
C LYS A 88 -1.07 0.40 13.56
N ARG A 89 -0.32 -0.68 13.76
CA ARG A 89 0.52 -0.90 14.94
C ARG A 89 1.96 -1.12 14.50
N VAL A 90 2.91 -0.48 15.18
CA VAL A 90 4.34 -0.70 14.90
C VAL A 90 4.92 -1.51 16.06
N ARG A 91 5.35 -2.74 15.78
CA ARG A 91 6.05 -3.58 16.73
C ARG A 91 7.55 -3.33 16.60
N TYR A 92 8.17 -2.98 17.72
CA TYR A 92 9.63 -2.88 17.85
C TYR A 92 10.15 -4.21 18.40
N ARG A 93 11.14 -4.80 17.72
CA ARG A 93 11.84 -6.01 18.19
C ARG A 93 13.09 -5.63 18.99
N LEU A 94 13.63 -6.59 19.74
CA LEU A 94 14.85 -6.43 20.53
C LEU A 94 16.05 -6.01 19.66
N ASP A 95 16.11 -6.48 18.42
CA ASP A 95 17.14 -6.12 17.44
C ASP A 95 17.00 -4.67 16.88
N GLY A 96 16.05 -3.88 17.40
CA GLY A 96 15.73 -2.53 16.91
C GLY A 96 14.94 -2.50 15.59
N SER A 97 14.71 -3.67 14.97
CA SER A 97 13.90 -3.77 13.75
C SER A 97 12.43 -3.44 14.01
N LYS A 98 11.80 -2.78 13.04
CA LYS A 98 10.40 -2.35 13.10
C LYS A 98 9.55 -3.22 12.18
N LEU A 99 8.46 -3.76 12.70
CA LEU A 99 7.46 -4.49 11.93
C LEU A 99 6.12 -3.74 11.99
N MET A 100 5.62 -3.29 10.84
CA MET A 100 4.32 -2.60 10.78
C MET A 100 3.21 -3.62 10.58
N LYS A 101 2.35 -3.78 11.59
CA LYS A 101 1.13 -4.59 11.51
C LYS A 101 -0.02 -3.69 11.09
N ILE A 102 -0.72 -4.08 10.04
CA ILE A 102 -1.77 -3.29 9.42
C ILE A 102 -3.04 -4.12 9.42
N PHE A 103 -4.06 -3.59 10.07
CA PHE A 103 -5.34 -4.24 10.23
C PHE A 103 -6.29 -3.73 9.17
N LEU A 104 -6.81 -4.64 8.35
CA LEU A 104 -7.79 -4.37 7.31
C LEU A 104 -9.21 -4.60 7.83
N ASP A 105 -10.20 -3.99 7.19
CA ASP A 105 -11.62 -4.26 7.52
C ASP A 105 -11.95 -5.74 7.26
N PRO A 106 -12.46 -6.49 8.27
CA PRO A 106 -12.84 -7.89 8.09
C PRO A 106 -13.93 -8.10 7.04
N LYS A 107 -14.74 -7.09 6.70
CA LYS A 107 -15.79 -7.20 5.68
C LYS A 107 -15.26 -7.53 4.30
N GLU A 108 -14.05 -7.06 3.97
CA GLU A 108 -13.45 -7.28 2.65
C GLU A 108 -12.53 -8.51 2.59
N ARG A 109 -12.46 -9.29 3.68
CA ARG A 109 -11.52 -10.41 3.82
C ARG A 109 -11.51 -11.36 2.63
N ASN A 110 -12.70 -11.78 2.17
CA ASN A 110 -12.84 -12.72 1.05
C ASN A 110 -12.21 -12.21 -0.25
N ASN A 111 -12.14 -10.89 -0.45
CA ASN A 111 -11.61 -10.28 -1.68
C ASN A 111 -10.11 -9.99 -1.59
N THR A 112 -9.56 -9.78 -0.39
CA THR A 112 -8.16 -9.34 -0.22
C THR A 112 -7.22 -10.40 0.33
N GLU A 113 -7.73 -11.50 0.90
CA GLU A 113 -6.92 -12.54 1.54
C GLU A 113 -5.88 -13.18 0.60
N TYR A 114 -6.24 -13.44 -0.66
CA TYR A 114 -5.28 -14.03 -1.62
C TYR A 114 -4.16 -13.06 -2.07
N LYS A 115 -4.31 -11.75 -1.79
CA LYS A 115 -3.38 -10.67 -2.19
C LYS A 115 -2.45 -10.18 -1.09
N LEU A 116 -2.59 -10.64 0.15
CA LEU A 116 -1.83 -10.10 1.30
C LEU A 116 -0.32 -10.23 1.12
N GLU A 117 0.14 -11.35 0.56
CA GLU A 117 1.55 -11.56 0.22
C GLU A 117 2.05 -10.57 -0.83
N THR A 118 1.22 -10.31 -1.84
CA THR A 118 1.48 -9.31 -2.90
C THR A 118 1.56 -7.91 -2.33
N PHE A 119 0.64 -7.50 -1.47
CA PHE A 119 0.69 -6.19 -0.83
C PHE A 119 1.98 -5.99 -0.03
N THR A 120 2.39 -7.03 0.70
CA THR A 120 3.64 -7.03 1.48
C THR A 120 4.86 -6.89 0.56
N GLY A 121 4.93 -7.69 -0.51
CA GLY A 121 6.03 -7.66 -1.47
C GLY A 121 6.15 -6.33 -2.22
N VAL A 122 5.02 -5.80 -2.69
CA VAL A 122 4.98 -4.52 -3.41
C VAL A 122 5.38 -3.37 -2.50
N TYR A 123 4.84 -3.30 -1.28
CA TYR A 123 5.17 -2.24 -0.35
C TYR A 123 6.63 -2.31 0.12
N ARG A 124 7.17 -3.51 0.38
CA ARG A 124 8.59 -3.69 0.70
C ARG A 124 9.48 -3.19 -0.44
N LYS A 125 9.15 -3.51 -1.69
CA LYS A 125 9.94 -3.07 -2.87
C LYS A 125 9.89 -1.55 -3.10
N LEU A 126 8.74 -0.92 -2.86
CA LEU A 126 8.59 0.52 -3.08
C LEU A 126 9.14 1.37 -1.93
N CYS A 127 8.95 0.93 -0.70
CA CYS A 127 9.19 1.74 0.49
C CYS A 127 10.35 1.24 1.35
N GLY A 128 10.86 0.02 1.12
CA GLY A 128 11.91 -0.61 1.93
C GLY A 128 11.50 -0.93 3.37
N LYS A 129 10.21 -0.98 3.67
CA LYS A 129 9.67 -1.21 5.02
C LYS A 129 8.95 -2.55 5.10
N ASP A 130 9.14 -3.25 6.21
CA ASP A 130 8.44 -4.51 6.49
C ASP A 130 7.03 -4.26 7.03
N VAL A 131 6.06 -4.86 6.34
CA VAL A 131 4.63 -4.80 6.66
C VAL A 131 4.09 -6.21 6.76
N VAL A 132 3.13 -6.40 7.67
CA VAL A 132 2.27 -7.57 7.73
C VAL A 132 0.84 -7.08 7.73
N PHE A 133 0.04 -7.57 6.80
CA PHE A 133 -1.40 -7.30 6.74
C PHE A 133 -2.14 -8.41 7.48
N ASP A 134 -3.11 -8.03 8.28
CA ASP A 134 -3.91 -8.93 9.11
C ASP A 134 -5.33 -8.37 9.24
N TYR A 135 -6.25 -9.18 9.77
CA TYR A 135 -7.59 -8.73 10.13
C TYR A 135 -7.69 -8.63 11.65
N PRO A 136 -8.48 -7.68 12.21
CA PRO A 136 -8.72 -7.65 13.63
C PRO A 136 -9.44 -8.94 14.04
N VAL A 137 -8.85 -9.68 14.98
CA VAL A 137 -9.55 -10.75 15.69
C VAL A 137 -10.57 -10.04 16.57
N THR A 138 -11.85 -10.28 16.34
CA THR A 138 -12.94 -9.67 17.10
C THR A 138 -12.81 -9.97 18.60
N GLU A 139 -12.37 -8.98 19.37
CA GLU A 139 -12.87 -8.74 20.74
C GLU A 139 -13.78 -7.51 20.65
N SER A 140 -14.98 -7.74 20.12
CA SER A 140 -16.12 -6.88 20.45
C SER A 140 -16.53 -7.27 21.87
N ALA A 141 -16.02 -6.53 22.85
CA ALA A 141 -16.55 -6.47 24.20
C ALA A 141 -17.87 -5.68 24.21
#